data_AF-A0A7C3BNA3-F1
#
_entry.id   AF-A0A7C3BNA3-F1
#
_cell.length_a   1.000
_cell.length_b   1.000
_cell.length_c   1.000
_cell.angle_alpha   90.00
_cell.angle_beta   90.00
_cell.angle_gamma   90.00
#
_symmetry.space_group_name_H-M   'P 1'
#
loop_
_entity.id
_entity.type
_entity.pdbx_description
1 polymer ?
#
loop_
_entity_poly.entity_id
_entity_poly.type
_entity_poly.pdbx_seq_one_letter_code
_entity_poly.pdbx_strand_id
1 'polypeptide(L)'
;MRIFVIRHSPFAIRHSPFVIRHSSFVIRHLNCLMQIGLKLHSILRDYLPPETKGTTILALPNGATAAHLLAHLKIDRQCSILVNGQEVEDENHLLQDGDEVQMLIILGGGS
;
A
#
# COMPACT_ATOMS: atom_id res chain seq x y z
N MET A 1 -33.51 25.27 -11.28
CA MET A 1 -32.29 24.52 -11.66
C MET A 1 -31.53 24.22 -10.36
N ARG A 2 -31.44 22.95 -9.95
CA ARG A 2 -30.84 22.54 -8.68
C ARG A 2 -29.31 22.55 -8.81
N ILE A 3 -28.63 23.40 -8.05
CA ILE A 3 -27.17 23.30 -7.89
C ILE A 3 -26.95 22.55 -6.59
N PHE A 4 -26.44 21.33 -6.69
CA PHE A 4 -26.10 20.50 -5.53
C PHE A 4 -24.96 21.17 -4.76
N VAL A 5 -25.27 21.66 -3.58
CA VAL A 5 -24.28 22.04 -2.57
C VAL A 5 -23.73 20.74 -1.99
N ILE A 6 -22.54 20.34 -2.41
CA ILE A 6 -21.80 19.28 -1.74
C ILE A 6 -21.11 19.93 -0.53
N ARG A 7 -21.79 19.89 0.63
CA ARG A 7 -21.11 20.04 1.93
C ARG A 7 -20.40 18.73 2.22
N HIS A 8 -19.11 18.63 1.91
CA HIS A 8 -18.28 17.53 2.42
C HIS A 8 -17.27 18.09 3.42
N SER A 9 -17.58 17.82 4.68
CA SER A 9 -16.72 17.63 5.87
C SER A 9 -15.30 18.22 5.85
N PRO A 10 -14.93 19.06 6.83
CA PRO A 10 -13.55 19.50 7.05
C PRO A 10 -12.78 18.38 7.78
N PHE A 11 -12.73 17.18 7.22
CA PHE A 11 -11.83 16.14 7.72
C PHE A 11 -10.45 16.41 7.12
N ALA A 12 -9.71 17.27 7.83
CA ALA A 12 -8.26 17.29 7.90
C ALA A 12 -7.51 16.82 6.64
N ILE A 13 -7.61 17.60 5.56
CA ILE A 13 -6.54 17.68 4.58
C ILE A 13 -5.41 18.45 5.27
N ARG A 14 -4.69 17.79 6.18
CA ARG A 14 -3.33 18.23 6.52
C ARG A 14 -2.58 18.12 5.21
N HIS A 15 -2.26 19.26 4.63
CA HIS A 15 -1.21 19.42 3.64
C HIS A 15 0.04 18.70 4.14
N SER A 16 0.14 17.41 3.80
CA SER A 16 1.38 16.69 3.74
C SER A 16 2.04 17.15 2.45
N PRO A 17 3.34 17.49 2.42
CA PRO A 17 4.05 17.83 1.19
C PRO A 17 4.26 16.59 0.30
N PHE A 18 3.43 15.56 0.45
CA PHE A 18 3.21 14.54 -0.57
C PHE A 18 2.42 15.19 -1.69
N VAL A 19 3.16 15.98 -2.47
CA VAL A 19 3.02 16.03 -3.90
C VAL A 19 2.70 14.62 -4.35
N ILE A 20 1.41 14.38 -4.57
CA ILE A 20 0.86 13.71 -5.73
C ILE A 20 2.03 13.44 -6.72
N ARG A 21 2.78 12.35 -6.52
CA ARG A 21 3.83 11.90 -7.45
C ARG A 21 3.14 11.28 -8.66
N HIS A 22 2.20 12.02 -9.26
CA HIS A 22 1.59 11.66 -10.53
C HIS A 22 2.58 11.71 -11.69
N SER A 23 3.83 12.15 -11.52
CA SER A 23 4.62 12.60 -12.67
C SER A 23 5.79 11.74 -13.12
N SER A 24 6.09 10.58 -12.51
CA SER A 24 7.21 9.77 -13.06
C SER A 24 7.08 8.24 -13.04
N PHE A 25 6.09 7.65 -12.37
CA PHE A 25 5.86 6.19 -12.49
C PHE A 25 4.70 5.83 -13.42
N VAL A 26 3.93 6.83 -13.88
CA VAL A 26 2.70 6.66 -14.68
C VAL A 26 2.97 6.59 -16.19
N ILE A 27 4.24 6.62 -16.64
CA ILE A 27 4.57 6.59 -18.07
C ILE A 27 5.40 5.35 -18.41
N ARG A 28 4.97 4.15 -18.01
CA ARG A 28 5.41 2.92 -18.69
C ARG A 28 4.25 1.92 -18.75
N HIS A 29 3.52 2.02 -19.86
CA HIS A 29 2.58 1.05 -20.42
C HIS A 29 1.18 0.97 -19.80
N LEU A 30 0.18 1.03 -20.70
CA LEU A 30 -1.23 0.67 -20.56
C LEU A 30 -1.43 -0.78 -20.05
N ASN A 31 -0.94 -1.10 -18.85
CA ASN A 31 -1.42 -2.26 -18.11
C ASN A 31 -2.38 -1.71 -17.07
N CYS A 32 -3.56 -2.31 -16.94
CA CYS A 32 -4.53 -1.84 -15.95
C CYS A 32 -3.88 -1.93 -14.56
N LEU A 33 -3.65 -0.80 -13.92
CA LEU A 33 -2.98 -0.69 -12.62
C LEU A 33 -4.05 -0.57 -11.52
N MET A 34 -3.78 -1.18 -10.38
CA MET A 34 -4.54 -1.03 -9.14
C MET A 34 -3.71 -0.31 -8.08
N GLN A 35 -4.37 0.41 -7.19
CA GLN A 35 -3.74 1.13 -6.09
C GLN A 35 -4.07 0.45 -4.77
N ILE A 36 -3.04 0.07 -4.02
CA ILE A 36 -3.20 -0.49 -2.67
C ILE A 36 -2.63 0.47 -1.62
N GLY A 37 -3.22 0.50 -0.43
CA GLY A 37 -2.64 1.14 0.74
C GLY A 37 -1.65 0.21 1.41
N LEU A 38 -0.36 0.55 1.41
CA LEU A 38 0.69 -0.24 2.04
C LEU A 38 1.11 0.38 3.37
N LYS A 39 1.16 -0.44 4.42
CA LYS A 39 1.62 -0.06 5.75
C LYS A 39 2.70 -1.01 6.26
N LEU A 40 3.90 -0.50 6.45
CA LEU A 40 5.05 -1.23 6.96
C LEU A 40 5.31 -0.89 8.44
N HIS A 41 5.51 -1.93 9.24
CA HIS A 41 5.78 -1.83 10.67
C HIS A 41 7.27 -2.01 11.01
N SER A 42 7.70 -1.44 12.14
CA SER A 42 9.04 -1.63 12.71
C SER A 42 10.18 -1.34 11.70
N ILE A 43 11.12 -2.28 11.51
CA ILE A 43 12.24 -2.16 10.57
C ILE A 43 11.78 -2.13 9.11
N LEU A 44 10.58 -2.65 8.80
CA LEU A 44 10.07 -2.62 7.42
C LEU A 44 9.77 -1.19 6.97
N ARG A 45 9.52 -0.25 7.90
CA ARG A 45 9.38 1.18 7.56
C ARG A 45 10.58 1.72 6.79
N ASP A 46 11.78 1.19 7.01
CA ASP A 46 13.02 1.64 6.37
C ASP A 46 13.04 1.36 4.85
N TYR A 47 12.21 0.42 4.39
CA TYR A 47 12.01 0.12 2.97
C TYR A 47 11.16 1.19 2.26
N LEU A 48 10.51 2.08 3.03
CA LEU A 48 9.77 3.22 2.50
C LEU A 48 10.52 4.52 2.79
N PRO A 49 10.39 5.53 1.91
CA PRO A 49 11.02 6.82 2.14
C PRO A 49 10.51 7.43 3.46
N PRO A 50 11.38 8.05 4.27
CA PRO A 50 11.10 8.42 5.67
C PRO A 50 9.92 9.39 5.83
N GLU A 51 9.63 10.16 4.78
CA GLU A 51 8.46 11.03 4.64
C GLU A 51 7.13 10.29 4.85
N THR A 52 7.05 9.00 4.45
CA THR A 52 5.81 8.21 4.49
C THR A 52 5.47 7.69 5.88
N LYS A 53 6.41 7.77 6.84
CA LYS A 53 6.28 7.17 8.17
C LYS A 53 5.85 5.69 8.13
N GLY A 54 6.21 4.98 7.06
CA GLY A 54 5.85 3.57 6.87
C GLY A 54 4.46 3.35 6.30
N THR A 55 3.81 4.37 5.74
CA THR A 55 2.49 4.24 5.09
C THR A 55 2.48 4.94 3.75
N THR A 56 2.22 4.20 2.67
CA THR A 56 2.22 4.73 1.30
C THR A 56 1.15 4.09 0.44
N ILE A 57 0.87 4.67 -0.72
CA ILE A 57 0.01 4.06 -1.75
C ILE A 57 0.93 3.49 -2.82
N LEU A 58 0.78 2.20 -3.11
CA LEU A 58 1.57 1.51 -4.13
C LEU A 58 0.70 1.17 -5.33
N ALA A 59 1.20 1.48 -6.53
CA ALA A 59 0.58 1.07 -7.78
C ALA A 59 1.15 -0.28 -8.22
N LEU A 60 0.29 -1.28 -8.35
CA LEU A 60 0.63 -2.63 -8.79
C LEU A 60 -0.15 -2.97 -10.06
N PRO A 61 0.33 -3.91 -10.90
CA PRO A 61 -0.48 -4.43 -12.00
C PRO A 61 -1.73 -5.13 -11.46
N ASN A 62 -2.85 -5.05 -12.20
CA ASN A 62 -4.05 -5.79 -11.85
C ASN A 62 -3.78 -7.29 -11.74
N GLY A 63 -4.32 -7.91 -10.68
CA GLY A 63 -4.06 -9.31 -10.37
C GLY A 63 -2.66 -9.57 -9.83
N ALA A 64 -1.93 -8.55 -9.37
CA ALA A 64 -0.72 -8.77 -8.58
C ALA A 64 -1.05 -9.53 -7.30
N THR A 65 -0.13 -10.40 -6.91
CA THR A 65 -0.24 -11.18 -5.68
C THR A 65 0.62 -10.59 -4.57
N ALA A 66 0.44 -11.09 -3.35
CA ALA A 66 1.31 -10.79 -2.22
C ALA A 66 2.81 -11.06 -2.53
N ALA A 67 3.12 -12.12 -3.29
CA ALA A 67 4.48 -12.42 -3.76
C ALA A 67 5.03 -11.31 -4.69
N HIS A 68 4.18 -10.79 -5.58
CA HIS A 68 4.58 -9.69 -6.46
C HIS A 68 4.89 -8.42 -5.65
N LEU A 69 4.11 -8.14 -4.61
CA LEU A 69 4.36 -7.04 -3.67
C LEU A 69 5.70 -7.21 -2.93
N LEU A 70 5.98 -8.40 -2.40
CA LEU A 70 7.26 -8.72 -1.75
C LEU A 70 8.46 -8.50 -2.68
N ALA A 71 8.35 -9.02 -3.91
CA ALA A 71 9.38 -8.87 -4.93
C ALA A 71 9.58 -7.39 -5.32
N HIS A 72 8.49 -6.62 -5.41
CA HIS A 72 8.53 -5.18 -5.73
C HIS A 72 9.26 -4.38 -4.64
N LEU A 73 9.00 -4.69 -3.37
CA LEU A 73 9.64 -4.03 -2.22
C LEU A 73 11.05 -4.55 -1.92
N LYS A 74 11.49 -5.61 -2.61
CA LYS A 74 12.76 -6.31 -2.38
C LYS A 74 12.92 -6.76 -0.92
N ILE A 75 11.82 -7.24 -0.33
CA ILE A 75 11.81 -7.75 1.03
C ILE A 75 12.20 -9.22 0.98
N ASP A 76 13.38 -9.53 1.51
CA ASP A 76 13.93 -10.90 1.62
C ASP A 76 13.65 -11.54 2.99
N ARG A 77 12.94 -10.83 3.88
CA ARG A 77 12.70 -11.27 5.25
C ARG A 77 11.32 -11.91 5.38
N GLN A 78 11.25 -12.94 6.24
CA GLN A 78 9.98 -13.54 6.64
C GLN A 78 9.11 -12.50 7.37
N CYS A 79 7.99 -12.16 6.76
CA CYS A 79 7.03 -11.18 7.25
C CYS A 79 5.61 -11.69 7.08
N SER A 80 4.74 -11.35 8.04
CA SER A 80 3.30 -11.56 7.92
C SER A 80 2.70 -10.46 7.07
N ILE A 81 1.85 -10.85 6.13
CA ILE A 81 1.09 -9.94 5.27
C ILE A 81 -0.36 -9.98 5.73
N LEU A 82 -0.94 -8.82 6.03
CA LEU A 82 -2.35 -8.68 6.39
C LEU A 82 -3.03 -7.88 5.29
N VAL A 83 -4.08 -8.42 4.70
CA VAL A 83 -4.92 -7.73 3.71
C VAL A 83 -6.24 -7.40 4.38
N ASN A 84 -6.59 -6.11 4.44
CA ASN A 84 -7.74 -5.57 5.16
C ASN A 84 -7.84 -6.06 6.62
N GLY A 85 -6.69 -6.27 7.27
CA GLY A 85 -6.60 -6.74 8.65
C GLY A 85 -6.69 -8.26 8.82
N GLN A 86 -6.83 -9.04 7.74
CA GLN A 86 -6.77 -10.51 7.79
C GLN A 86 -5.39 -11.00 7.38
N GLU A 87 -4.75 -11.85 8.18
CA GLU A 87 -3.46 -12.44 7.82
C GLU A 87 -3.62 -13.37 6.62
N VAL A 88 -2.71 -13.22 5.67
CA VAL A 88 -2.64 -13.99 4.44
C VAL A 88 -1.41 -14.88 4.52
N GLU A 89 -1.65 -16.18 4.63
CA GLU A 89 -0.58 -17.19 4.64
C GLU A 89 -0.08 -17.51 3.22
N ASP A 90 -0.94 -17.40 2.22
CA ASP A 90 -0.62 -17.71 0.83
C ASP A 90 -0.08 -16.48 0.09
N GLU A 91 1.19 -16.54 -0.33
CA GLU A 91 1.84 -15.48 -1.11
C GLU A 91 1.20 -15.31 -2.51
N ASN A 92 0.39 -16.27 -2.98
CA ASN A 92 -0.35 -16.17 -4.24
C ASN A 92 -1.71 -15.47 -4.10
N HIS A 93 -2.05 -14.99 -2.91
CA HIS A 93 -3.27 -14.23 -2.69
C HIS A 93 -3.32 -13.00 -3.60
N LEU A 94 -4.40 -12.89 -4.37
CA LEU A 94 -4.64 -11.80 -5.30
C LEU A 94 -5.03 -10.54 -4.54
N LEU A 95 -4.30 -9.45 -4.80
CA LEU A 95 -4.64 -8.14 -4.30
C LEU A 95 -5.64 -7.47 -5.25
N GLN A 96 -6.48 -6.61 -4.69
CA GLN A 96 -7.52 -5.84 -5.35
C GLN A 96 -7.26 -4.34 -5.18
N ASP A 97 -7.86 -3.55 -6.07
CA ASP A 97 -7.82 -2.10 -5.97
C ASP A 97 -8.48 -1.62 -4.66
N GLY A 98 -7.78 -0.73 -3.96
CA GLY A 98 -8.21 -0.19 -2.67
C GLY A 98 -7.85 -1.06 -1.46
N ASP A 99 -7.23 -2.23 -1.62
CA ASP A 99 -6.84 -3.07 -0.49
C ASP A 99 -5.87 -2.35 0.45
N GLU A 100 -6.08 -2.52 1.76
CA GLU A 100 -5.12 -2.10 2.78
C GLU A 100 -4.23 -3.29 3.16
N VAL A 101 -2.97 -3.23 2.74
CA VAL A 101 -1.96 -4.25 3.03
C VAL A 101 -1.05 -3.77 4.15
N GLN A 102 -1.01 -4.51 5.26
CA GLN A 102 -0.09 -4.26 6.36
C GLN A 102 0.96 -5.38 6.41
N MET A 103 2.22 -5.00 6.62
CA MET A 103 3.31 -5.96 6.72
C MET A 103 4.04 -5.81 8.05
N LEU A 104 4.22 -6.93 8.72
CA LEU A 104 4.86 -7.02 10.02
C LEU A 104 5.98 -8.06 9.97
N ILE A 105 7.08 -7.80 10.66
CA ILE A 105 8.09 -8.83 10.87
C ILE A 105 7.47 -9.97 11.67
N ILE A 106 7.75 -11.22 11.28
CA ILE A 106 7.42 -12.37 12.12
C ILE A 106 8.37 -12.29 13.31
N LEU A 107 7.91 -11.66 14.39
CA LEU A 107 8.54 -11.79 15.69
C LEU A 107 8.23 -13.22 16.11
N GLY A 108 9.17 -14.14 15.90
CA GLY A 108 9.02 -15.53 16.33
C GLY A 108 8.56 -15.58 17.78
N GLY A 109 7.26 -15.78 17.98
CA GLY A 109 6.69 -16.04 19.29
C GLY A 109 7.19 -17.42 19.66
N GLY A 110 8.23 -17.46 20.49
CA GLY A 110 8.79 -18.70 21.02
C GLY A 110 7.68 -19.53 21.64
N SER A 111 7.59 -20.78 21.18
CA SER A 111 6.96 -21.89 21.87
C SER A 111 7.58 -22.11 23.25
#